data_AF-A0A9N9QVB2-F1
#
_entry.id   AF-A0A9N9QVB2-F1
#
_cell.length_a   1.000
_cell.length_b   1.000
_cell.length_c   1.000
_cell.angle_alpha   90.00
_cell.angle_beta   90.00
_cell.angle_gamma   90.00
#
_symmetry.space_group_name_H-M   'P 1'
#
loop_
_entity.id
_entity.type
_entity.pdbx_description
1 polymer ?
#
loop_
_entity_poly.entity_id
_entity_poly.type
_entity_poly.pdbx_seq_one_letter_code
_entity_poly.pdbx_strand_id
1 'polypeptide(L)'
;MKDFTVSRIFFLFCQVKGLCGNYNGDTRDDFQTPAGGGLTESSPIVFADAWKLKPSCPKPKPVTDYCASRPHRREWASTVCGSMKRYPFSLCESEVSAGPYVQRCERDACACDSGDDCRCACAALAAYAHACSQRGVTYRWRTQELCR
;
A
#
# COMPACT_ATOMS: atom_id res chain seq x y z
N MET A 1 -6.82 8.37 -1.88
CA MET A 1 -5.77 7.80 -1.02
C MET A 1 -4.59 8.76 -1.01
N LYS A 2 -3.96 9.03 0.14
CA LYS A 2 -2.71 9.78 0.19
C LYS A 2 -1.60 8.77 0.45
N ASP A 3 -0.66 8.65 -0.48
CA ASP A 3 0.50 7.79 -0.30
C ASP A 3 1.55 8.51 0.54
N PHE A 4 2.09 7.81 1.51
CA PHE A 4 3.18 8.30 2.36
C PHE A 4 4.27 7.23 2.42
N THR A 5 5.51 7.65 2.27
CA THR A 5 6.68 6.79 2.48
C THR A 5 7.50 7.38 3.61
N VAL A 6 7.81 6.55 4.61
CA VAL A 6 8.72 6.92 5.68
C VAL A 6 10.10 6.40 5.29
N SER A 7 11.01 7.31 4.93
CA SER A 7 12.38 6.92 4.58
C SER A 7 13.14 6.48 5.82
N ARG A 8 13.77 5.31 5.72
CA ARG A 8 14.60 4.73 6.77
C ARG A 8 15.93 5.50 6.84
N ILE A 9 16.21 6.10 8.00
CA ILE A 9 17.51 6.70 8.30
C ILE A 9 18.23 5.74 9.25
N PHE A 10 19.42 5.28 8.86
CA PHE A 10 20.16 4.25 9.60
C PHE A 10 20.36 4.58 11.09
N PHE A 11 20.55 5.86 11.43
CA PHE A 11 20.67 6.32 12.82
C PHE A 11 19.43 6.06 13.69
N LEU A 12 18.28 5.72 13.11
CA LEU A 12 17.04 5.38 13.82
C LEU A 12 16.86 3.86 14.03
N PHE A 13 17.85 3.04 13.70
CA PHE A 13 17.77 1.59 13.85
C PHE A 13 17.42 1.20 15.30
N CYS A 14 16.35 0.42 15.48
CA CYS A 14 15.81 0.02 16.80
C CYS A 14 15.38 1.19 17.72
N GLN A 15 15.25 2.42 17.20
CA GLN A 15 14.83 3.62 17.96
C GLN A 15 13.36 3.99 17.75
N VAL A 16 12.68 3.35 16.81
CA VAL A 16 11.29 3.65 16.46
C VAL A 16 10.38 2.53 16.92
N LYS A 17 9.11 2.86 17.13
CA LYS A 17 8.01 1.92 17.36
C LYS A 17 6.74 2.51 16.74
N GLY A 18 5.88 1.67 16.21
CA GLY A 18 4.61 2.10 15.65
C GLY A 18 4.05 1.13 14.63
N LEU A 19 3.10 1.60 13.83
CA LEU A 19 2.48 0.82 12.76
C LEU A 19 3.48 0.38 11.66
N CYS A 20 4.65 1.01 11.59
CA CYS A 20 5.74 0.63 10.68
C CYS A 20 6.76 -0.34 11.29
N GLY A 21 6.46 -0.90 12.47
CA GLY A 21 7.34 -1.80 13.19
C GLY A 21 8.37 -1.09 14.08
N ASN A 22 9.42 -1.82 14.45
CA ASN A 22 10.47 -1.32 15.36
C ASN A 22 11.82 -1.03 14.65
N TYR A 23 11.89 -1.30 13.34
CA TYR A 23 13.06 -1.04 12.49
C TYR A 23 14.37 -1.68 13.01
N ASN A 24 14.30 -2.91 13.53
CA ASN A 24 15.47 -3.72 13.93
C ASN A 24 15.91 -4.74 12.86
N GLY A 25 15.19 -4.83 11.73
CA GLY A 25 15.48 -5.78 10.64
C GLY A 25 14.87 -7.17 10.78
N ASP A 26 14.17 -7.48 11.88
CA ASP A 26 13.42 -8.72 12.08
C ASP A 26 11.91 -8.46 11.89
N THR A 27 11.33 -8.95 10.80
CA THR A 27 9.91 -8.73 10.53
C THR A 27 8.97 -9.53 11.45
N ARG A 28 9.50 -10.50 12.20
CA ARG A 28 8.69 -11.37 13.07
C ARG A 28 8.25 -10.67 14.35
N ASP A 29 8.86 -9.54 14.71
CA ASP A 29 8.53 -8.78 15.91
C ASP A 29 8.01 -7.36 15.62
N ASP A 30 7.71 -7.05 14.36
CA ASP A 30 7.17 -5.74 13.96
C ASP A 30 5.78 -5.46 14.57
N PHE A 31 5.04 -6.49 15.00
CA PHE A 31 3.71 -6.36 15.62
C PHE A 31 3.76 -6.18 17.15
N GLN A 32 4.75 -5.44 17.66
CA GLN A 32 4.83 -5.05 19.06
C GLN A 32 3.86 -3.91 19.41
N THR A 33 3.18 -4.02 20.55
CA THR A 33 2.20 -3.00 21.01
C THR A 33 2.84 -1.96 21.94
N PRO A 34 2.19 -0.80 22.16
CA PRO A 34 2.68 0.21 23.11
C PRO A 34 2.76 -0.26 24.56
N ALA A 35 2.05 -1.34 24.94
CA ALA A 35 2.02 -1.87 26.29
C ALA A 35 3.38 -2.37 26.80
N GLY A 36 4.34 -2.59 25.90
CA GLY A 36 5.68 -3.05 26.24
C GLY A 36 5.77 -4.56 26.46
N GLY A 37 6.92 -5.01 26.98
CA GLY A 37 7.14 -6.43 27.33
C GLY A 37 7.60 -7.34 26.20
N GLY A 38 7.83 -6.82 24.99
CA GLY A 38 8.33 -7.60 23.85
C GLY A 38 7.33 -8.64 23.33
N LEU A 39 6.08 -8.57 23.76
CA LEU A 39 5.00 -9.43 23.26
C LEU A 39 4.58 -8.94 21.87
N THR A 40 4.57 -9.88 20.92
CA THR A 40 4.19 -9.63 19.54
C THR A 40 2.78 -10.18 19.30
N GLU A 41 1.93 -9.35 18.69
CA GLU A 41 0.61 -9.77 18.26
C GLU A 41 0.66 -10.56 16.95
N SER A 42 -0.19 -11.57 16.80
CA SER A 42 -0.36 -12.29 15.52
C SER A 42 -1.41 -11.64 14.62
N SER A 43 -2.32 -10.85 15.20
CA SER A 43 -3.42 -10.22 14.49
C SER A 43 -3.09 -8.78 14.11
N PRO A 44 -3.10 -8.41 12.81
CA PRO A 44 -2.88 -7.04 12.39
C PRO A 44 -3.98 -6.09 12.89
N ILE A 45 -5.19 -6.60 13.14
CA ILE A 45 -6.31 -5.80 13.67
C ILE A 45 -6.08 -5.44 15.13
N VAL A 46 -5.63 -6.39 15.94
CA VAL A 46 -5.32 -6.16 17.37
C VAL A 46 -4.11 -5.24 17.50
N PHE A 47 -3.06 -5.50 16.72
CA PHE A 47 -1.89 -4.64 16.63
C PHE A 47 -2.26 -3.21 16.26
N ALA A 48 -3.04 -2.99 15.20
CA ALA A 48 -3.43 -1.66 14.77
C ALA A 48 -4.35 -0.93 15.79
N ASP A 49 -5.26 -1.64 16.45
CA ASP A 49 -6.12 -1.06 17.50
C ASP A 49 -5.30 -0.60 18.72
N ALA A 50 -4.22 -1.31 19.05
CA ALA A 50 -3.35 -0.96 20.18
C ALA A 50 -2.60 0.36 19.97
N TRP A 51 -2.39 0.78 18.72
CA TRP A 51 -1.69 2.02 18.36
C TRP A 51 -2.62 3.24 18.20
N LYS A 52 -3.92 3.13 18.54
CA LYS A 52 -4.85 4.27 18.46
C LYS A 52 -4.49 5.37 19.48
N LEU A 53 -4.54 6.62 19.03
CA LEU A 53 -4.27 7.78 19.89
C LEU A 53 -5.43 8.11 20.83
N LYS A 54 -6.68 7.78 20.43
CA LYS A 54 -7.88 8.06 21.21
C LYS A 54 -8.66 6.76 21.43
N PRO A 55 -9.02 6.41 22.67
CA PRO A 55 -9.82 5.22 22.96
C PRO A 55 -11.20 5.22 22.28
N SER A 56 -11.74 6.40 21.98
CA SER A 56 -13.02 6.58 21.29
C SER A 56 -12.98 6.23 19.80
N CYS A 57 -11.80 6.05 19.20
CA CYS A 57 -11.70 5.61 17.82
C CYS A 57 -12.27 4.18 17.68
N PRO A 58 -13.09 3.92 16.64
CA PRO A 58 -13.64 2.59 16.42
C PRO A 58 -12.53 1.59 16.13
N LYS A 59 -12.75 0.33 16.52
CA LYS A 59 -11.82 -0.75 16.21
C LYS A 59 -11.68 -0.94 14.70
N PRO A 60 -10.48 -1.30 14.20
CA PRO A 60 -10.31 -1.66 12.80
C PRO A 60 -11.21 -2.84 12.44
N LYS A 61 -11.77 -2.80 11.23
CA LYS A 61 -12.55 -3.91 10.67
C LYS A 61 -11.65 -4.85 9.87
N PRO A 62 -12.00 -6.14 9.74
CA PRO A 62 -11.34 -7.03 8.81
C PRO A 62 -11.36 -6.50 7.38
N VAL A 63 -10.31 -6.82 6.63
CA VAL A 63 -10.21 -6.47 5.21
C VAL A 63 -11.36 -7.16 4.47
N THR A 64 -12.17 -6.38 3.78
CA THR A 64 -13.25 -6.87 2.93
C THR A 64 -12.74 -7.01 1.51
N ASP A 65 -13.04 -8.13 0.84
CA ASP A 65 -12.77 -8.27 -0.59
C ASP A 65 -13.83 -7.52 -1.40
N TYR A 66 -13.52 -6.26 -1.70
CA TYR A 66 -14.42 -5.41 -2.48
C TYR A 66 -14.57 -5.88 -3.91
N CYS A 67 -13.56 -6.54 -4.51
CA CYS A 67 -13.67 -7.06 -5.86
C CYS A 67 -14.63 -8.25 -5.94
N ALA A 68 -14.68 -9.10 -4.90
CA ALA A 68 -15.68 -10.16 -4.78
C ALA A 68 -17.10 -9.59 -4.56
N SER A 69 -17.23 -8.59 -3.68
CA SER A 69 -18.53 -7.97 -3.40
C SER A 69 -19.07 -7.09 -4.53
N ARG A 70 -18.19 -6.62 -5.44
CA ARG A 70 -18.52 -5.68 -6.54
C ARG A 70 -17.93 -6.20 -7.86
N PRO A 71 -18.48 -7.30 -8.41
CA PRO A 71 -17.92 -7.96 -9.58
C PRO A 71 -17.83 -7.06 -10.81
N HIS A 72 -18.76 -6.10 -10.97
CA HIS A 72 -18.74 -5.12 -12.07
C HIS A 72 -17.49 -4.24 -12.10
N ARG A 73 -16.77 -4.09 -10.98
CA ARG A 73 -15.54 -3.28 -10.90
C ARG A 73 -14.28 -4.08 -11.13
N ARG A 74 -14.35 -5.41 -11.02
CA ARG A 74 -13.20 -6.30 -11.10
C ARG A 74 -12.51 -6.19 -12.45
N GLU A 75 -13.26 -6.23 -13.54
CA GLU A 75 -12.70 -6.18 -14.90
C GLU A 75 -11.99 -4.86 -15.18
N TRP A 76 -12.62 -3.74 -14.83
CA TRP A 76 -12.02 -2.41 -14.94
C TRP A 76 -10.76 -2.28 -14.06
N ALA A 77 -10.83 -2.70 -12.78
CA ALA A 77 -9.70 -2.66 -11.86
C ALA A 77 -8.52 -3.49 -12.39
N SER A 78 -8.76 -4.74 -12.81
CA SER A 78 -7.72 -5.59 -13.38
C SER A 78 -7.11 -5.01 -14.66
N THR A 79 -7.93 -4.35 -15.49
CA THR A 79 -7.45 -3.70 -16.73
C THR A 79 -6.53 -2.53 -16.43
N VAL A 80 -6.98 -1.59 -15.57
CA VAL A 80 -6.21 -0.38 -15.25
C VAL A 80 -4.96 -0.74 -14.44
N CYS A 81 -5.08 -1.57 -13.41
CA CYS A 81 -3.95 -1.97 -12.57
C CYS A 81 -2.97 -2.87 -13.32
N GLY A 82 -3.45 -3.71 -14.25
CA GLY A 82 -2.62 -4.55 -15.10
C GLY A 82 -1.69 -3.77 -16.05
N SER A 83 -1.94 -2.48 -16.28
CA SER A 83 -1.06 -1.61 -17.06
C SER A 83 0.36 -1.50 -16.47
N MET A 84 0.53 -1.70 -15.16
CA MET A 84 1.85 -1.72 -14.50
C MET A 84 2.78 -2.82 -15.03
N LYS A 85 2.24 -3.87 -15.65
CA LYS A 85 3.02 -4.96 -16.25
C LYS A 85 3.42 -4.69 -17.70
N ARG A 86 2.98 -3.57 -18.28
CA ARG A 86 3.20 -3.21 -19.69
C ARG A 86 4.13 -2.00 -19.79
N TYR A 87 4.62 -1.71 -20.99
CA TYR A 87 5.38 -0.49 -21.23
C TYR A 87 4.54 0.76 -20.92
N PRO A 88 5.10 1.80 -20.28
CA PRO A 88 6.51 1.96 -19.88
C PRO A 88 6.84 1.41 -18.49
N PHE A 89 5.85 1.02 -17.69
CA PHE A 89 6.05 0.51 -16.33
C PHE A 89 6.95 -0.74 -16.27
N SER A 90 6.89 -1.59 -17.29
CA SER A 90 7.71 -2.79 -17.39
C SER A 90 9.23 -2.52 -17.43
N LEU A 91 9.65 -1.28 -17.72
CA LEU A 91 11.08 -0.87 -17.64
C LEU A 91 11.65 -0.98 -16.22
N CYS A 92 10.79 -1.04 -15.21
CA CYS A 92 11.17 -1.08 -13.79
C CYS A 92 11.05 -2.47 -13.16
N GLU A 93 10.51 -3.47 -13.87
CA GLU A 93 10.22 -4.79 -13.28
C GLU A 93 11.46 -5.47 -12.67
N SER A 94 12.66 -5.21 -13.23
CA SER A 94 13.93 -5.73 -12.69
C SER A 94 14.32 -5.10 -11.35
N GLU A 95 13.89 -3.87 -11.08
CA GLU A 95 14.23 -3.11 -9.87
C GLU A 95 13.15 -3.18 -8.80
N VAL A 96 11.88 -3.22 -9.22
CA VAL A 96 10.70 -3.29 -8.36
C VAL A 96 9.70 -4.19 -9.04
N SER A 97 9.31 -5.30 -8.41
CA SER A 97 8.28 -6.17 -9.01
C SER A 97 6.91 -5.50 -8.98
N ALA A 98 6.21 -5.48 -10.12
CA ALA A 98 4.87 -4.91 -10.24
C ALA A 98 3.80 -5.74 -9.51
N GLY A 99 4.02 -7.04 -9.29
CA GLY A 99 3.01 -7.98 -8.77
C GLY A 99 2.28 -7.49 -7.51
N PRO A 100 3.00 -7.15 -6.42
CA PRO A 100 2.39 -6.63 -5.20
C PRO A 100 1.65 -5.29 -5.38
N TYR A 101 2.13 -4.43 -6.28
CA TYR A 101 1.51 -3.14 -6.58
C TYR A 101 0.20 -3.33 -7.38
N VAL A 102 0.19 -4.26 -8.33
CA VAL A 102 -1.02 -4.64 -9.09
C VAL A 102 -2.10 -5.16 -8.14
N GLN A 103 -1.76 -6.11 -7.26
CA GLN A 103 -2.74 -6.66 -6.30
C GLN A 103 -3.29 -5.60 -5.34
N ARG A 104 -2.44 -4.66 -4.90
CA ARG A 104 -2.88 -3.53 -4.06
C ARG A 104 -3.81 -2.60 -4.84
N CYS A 105 -3.40 -2.23 -6.04
CA CYS A 105 -4.19 -1.40 -6.93
C CYS A 105 -5.57 -2.00 -7.18
N GLU A 106 -5.69 -3.30 -7.46
CA GLU A 106 -6.98 -3.95 -7.71
C GLU A 106 -7.90 -3.85 -6.49
N ARG A 107 -7.39 -4.14 -5.29
CA ARG A 107 -8.18 -4.02 -4.04
C ARG A 107 -8.66 -2.59 -3.81
N ASP A 108 -7.78 -1.61 -3.96
CA ASP A 108 -8.10 -0.19 -3.73
C ASP A 108 -9.05 0.34 -4.80
N ALA A 109 -8.82 -0.03 -6.06
CA ALA A 109 -9.67 0.29 -7.19
C ALA A 109 -11.09 -0.24 -6.96
N CYS A 110 -11.28 -1.52 -6.60
CA CYS A 110 -12.60 -2.08 -6.32
C CYS A 110 -13.32 -1.45 -5.11
N ALA A 111 -12.57 -0.96 -4.12
CA ALA A 111 -13.12 -0.33 -2.92
C ALA A 111 -13.66 1.10 -3.17
N CYS A 112 -13.06 1.86 -4.08
CA CYS A 112 -13.42 3.27 -4.30
C CYS A 112 -14.67 3.44 -5.20
N ASP A 113 -15.89 3.54 -4.64
CA ASP A 113 -17.14 3.69 -5.44
C ASP A 113 -17.64 5.13 -5.65
N SER A 114 -16.88 6.13 -5.19
CA SER A 114 -17.40 7.48 -4.95
C SER A 114 -17.49 8.35 -6.21
N GLY A 115 -17.42 7.78 -7.42
CA GLY A 115 -17.38 8.53 -8.68
C GLY A 115 -16.01 9.13 -9.03
N ASP A 116 -15.04 9.03 -8.10
CA ASP A 116 -13.62 9.39 -8.23
C ASP A 116 -12.76 8.14 -8.53
N ASP A 117 -13.34 7.13 -9.18
CA ASP A 117 -12.75 5.80 -9.38
C ASP A 117 -11.34 5.87 -10.01
N CYS A 118 -11.16 6.74 -10.99
CA CYS A 118 -9.85 7.02 -11.59
C CYS A 118 -8.81 7.43 -10.54
N ARG A 119 -9.17 8.19 -9.50
CA ARG A 119 -8.23 8.74 -8.52
C ARG A 119 -7.54 7.65 -7.69
N CYS A 120 -8.23 6.57 -7.34
CA CYS A 120 -7.64 5.51 -6.52
C CYS A 120 -6.66 4.65 -7.33
N ALA A 121 -7.05 4.21 -8.52
CA ALA A 121 -6.16 3.47 -9.41
C ALA A 121 -4.94 4.31 -9.81
N CYS A 122 -5.14 5.60 -10.10
CA CYS A 122 -4.06 6.51 -10.46
C CYS A 122 -3.08 6.80 -9.32
N ALA A 123 -3.56 6.83 -8.06
CA ALA A 123 -2.68 6.91 -6.90
C ALA A 123 -1.77 5.67 -6.82
N ALA A 124 -2.34 4.47 -6.98
CA ALA A 124 -1.57 3.23 -6.97
C ALA A 124 -0.55 3.15 -8.12
N LEU A 125 -0.92 3.58 -9.33
CA LEU A 125 0.00 3.70 -10.47
C LEU A 125 1.13 4.70 -10.19
N ALA A 126 0.80 5.84 -9.58
CA ALA A 126 1.79 6.84 -9.19
C ALA A 126 2.73 6.32 -8.09
N ALA A 127 2.24 5.51 -7.14
CA ALA A 127 3.05 4.90 -6.11
C ALA A 127 4.08 3.92 -6.70
N TYR A 128 3.68 3.10 -7.69
CA TYR A 128 4.62 2.22 -8.38
C TYR A 128 5.67 3.01 -9.18
N ALA A 129 5.24 4.02 -9.95
CA ALA A 129 6.16 4.90 -10.66
C ALA A 129 7.12 5.64 -9.71
N HIS A 130 6.66 6.03 -8.52
CA HIS A 130 7.51 6.65 -7.50
C HIS A 130 8.56 5.67 -6.96
N ALA A 131 8.17 4.43 -6.65
CA ALA A 131 9.10 3.39 -6.23
C ALA A 131 10.17 3.12 -7.30
N CYS A 132 9.79 3.11 -8.57
CA CYS A 132 10.71 3.01 -9.71
C CYS A 132 11.69 4.18 -9.78
N SER A 133 11.18 5.40 -9.60
CA SER A 133 12.02 6.60 -9.57
C SER A 133 13.05 6.55 -8.44
N GLN A 134 12.72 5.98 -7.28
CA GLN A 134 13.67 5.78 -6.18
C GLN A 134 14.78 4.77 -6.52
N ARG A 135 14.56 3.90 -7.51
CA ARG A 135 15.57 2.98 -8.07
C ARG A 135 16.28 3.55 -9.31
N GLY A 136 16.04 4.81 -9.64
CA GLY A 136 16.66 5.47 -10.79
C GLY A 136 15.98 5.21 -12.14
N VAL A 137 14.84 4.50 -12.16
CA VAL A 137 14.07 4.25 -13.39
C VAL A 137 12.93 5.25 -13.49
N THR A 138 13.08 6.23 -14.39
CA THR A 138 12.08 7.29 -14.61
C THR A 138 11.48 7.22 -16.01
N TYR A 139 10.16 7.30 -16.11
CA TYR A 139 9.44 7.30 -17.39
C TYR A 139 8.15 8.12 -17.28
N ARG A 140 7.64 8.58 -18.43
CA ARG A 140 6.33 9.23 -18.52
C ARG A 140 5.26 8.17 -18.78
N TRP A 141 4.31 8.01 -17.87
CA TRP A 141 3.26 6.98 -17.96
C TRP A 141 1.84 7.54 -18.01
N ARG A 142 1.62 8.80 -17.61
CA ARG A 142 0.31 9.46 -17.72
C ARG A 142 0.02 9.80 -19.17
N THR A 143 -1.20 9.52 -19.61
CA THR A 143 -1.69 9.86 -20.95
C THR A 143 -3.08 10.48 -20.85
N GLN A 144 -3.65 10.87 -21.99
CA GLN A 144 -5.00 11.42 -22.04
C GLN A 144 -6.06 10.37 -21.67
N GLU A 145 -5.75 9.09 -21.90
CA GLU A 145 -6.58 7.91 -21.64
C GLU A 145 -6.30 7.27 -20.27
N LEU A 146 -5.13 7.54 -19.68
CA LEU A 146 -4.69 6.97 -18.39
C LEU A 146 -4.21 8.08 -17.44
N CYS A 147 -5.01 8.35 -16.41
CA CYS A 147 -4.65 9.22 -15.29
C CYS A 147 -4.26 10.65 -15.71
N ARG A 148 -5.15 11.28 -16.47
CA ARG A 148 -5.06 12.69 -16.89
C ARG A 148 -4.93 13.64 -15.69
#